data_AF-A0A067PPZ6-F1
#
_entry.id   AF-A0A067PPZ6-F1
#
_cell.length_a   1.000
_cell.length_b   1.000
_cell.length_c   1.000
_cell.angle_alpha   90.00
_cell.angle_beta   90.00
_cell.angle_gamma   90.00
#
_symmetry.space_group_name_H-M   'P 1'
#
loop_
_entity.id
_entity.type
_entity.pdbx_description
1 polymer ?
#
loop_
_entity_poly.entity_id
_entity_poly.type
_entity_poly.pdbx_seq_one_letter_code
_entity_poly.pdbx_strand_id
1 'polypeptide(L)'
;MADTIRLPWVYDYLVTVGQTYGGNLSNVPTQAKKKKVQLIEFLTYQEGEEDSNIWAIISDKTNTIPVRFSATALSEYRRHQRRWP
;
A
#
# COMPACT_ATOMS: atom_id res chain seq x y z
N MET A 1 1.99 -19.06 -9.28
CA MET A 1 3.01 -18.28 -10.00
C MET A 1 3.18 -16.96 -9.27
N ALA A 2 4.40 -16.61 -8.87
CA ALA A 2 4.64 -15.37 -8.14
C ALA A 2 4.34 -14.18 -9.05
N ASP A 3 3.46 -13.30 -8.59
CA ASP A 3 3.03 -12.12 -9.33
C ASP A 3 4.19 -11.11 -9.42
N THR A 4 4.91 -11.09 -10.55
CA THR A 4 6.12 -10.28 -10.70
C THR A 4 5.82 -8.79 -10.78
N ILE A 5 6.52 -8.00 -9.96
CA ILE A 5 6.57 -6.52 -10.08
C ILE A 5 7.31 -6.18 -11.37
N ARG A 6 6.64 -5.62 -12.38
CA ARG A 6 7.24 -5.41 -13.71
C ARG A 6 8.22 -4.24 -13.73
N LEU A 7 7.86 -3.11 -13.10
CA LEU A 7 8.64 -1.88 -13.09
C LEU A 7 8.52 -1.19 -11.72
N PRO A 8 9.62 -0.63 -11.19
CA PRO A 8 9.57 0.31 -10.07
C PRO A 8 8.69 1.51 -10.42
N TRP A 9 8.00 2.08 -9.44
CA TRP A 9 7.03 3.16 -9.67
C TRP A 9 6.93 4.17 -8.53
N VAL A 10 7.40 3.85 -7.33
CA VAL A 10 7.17 4.66 -6.12
C VAL A 10 7.79 6.04 -6.27
N TYR A 11 9.05 6.10 -6.69
CA TYR A 11 9.76 7.36 -6.90
C TYR A 11 9.06 8.26 -7.92
N ASP A 12 8.84 7.77 -9.14
CA ASP A 12 8.19 8.53 -10.21
C ASP A 12 6.81 9.03 -9.81
N TYR A 13 6.06 8.19 -9.08
CA TYR A 13 4.75 8.58 -8.56
C TYR A 13 4.83 9.74 -7.56
N LEU A 14 5.72 9.66 -6.57
CA LEU A 14 5.87 10.71 -5.56
C LEU A 14 6.38 12.02 -6.18
N VAL A 15 7.32 11.94 -7.11
CA VAL A 15 7.82 13.11 -7.86
C VAL A 15 6.69 13.76 -8.66
N THR A 16 5.92 12.97 -9.41
CA THR A 16 4.78 13.47 -10.19
C THR A 16 3.75 14.15 -9.27
N VAL A 17 3.44 13.54 -8.13
CA VAL A 17 2.49 14.11 -7.16
C VAL A 17 3.02 15.43 -6.60
N GLY A 18 4.30 15.49 -6.22
CA GLY A 18 4.93 16.71 -5.72
C GLY A 18 4.95 17.84 -6.76
N GLN A 19 5.33 17.52 -7.99
CA GLN A 19 5.39 18.48 -9.10
C GLN A 19 3.99 19.00 -9.50
N THR A 20 2.98 18.14 -9.48
CA THR A 20 1.63 18.49 -9.97
C THR A 20 0.78 19.17 -8.90
N TYR A 21 0.88 18.72 -7.64
CA TYR A 21 -0.01 19.17 -6.56
C TYR A 21 0.71 19.98 -5.47
N GLY A 22 2.01 20.25 -5.62
CA GLY A 22 2.77 21.12 -4.71
C GLY A 22 2.82 20.63 -3.26
N GLY A 23 2.59 19.33 -3.02
CA GLY A 23 2.51 18.74 -1.69
C GLY A 23 1.10 18.65 -1.07
N ASN A 24 0.06 19.16 -1.73
CA ASN A 24 -1.32 18.95 -1.29
C ASN A 24 -1.84 17.57 -1.72
N LEU A 25 -1.66 16.58 -0.84
CA LEU A 25 -2.04 15.19 -1.10
C LEU A 25 -3.57 15.00 -1.21
N SER A 26 -4.38 15.90 -0.67
CA SER A 26 -5.85 15.80 -0.73
C SER A 26 -6.38 16.01 -2.15
N ASN A 27 -5.62 16.69 -3.01
CA ASN A 27 -5.99 16.95 -4.41
C ASN A 27 -5.53 15.84 -5.37
N VAL A 28 -4.80 14.83 -4.87
CA VAL A 28 -4.31 13.72 -5.69
C VAL A 28 -5.48 12.79 -6.02
N PRO A 29 -5.82 12.59 -7.31
CA PRO A 29 -6.92 11.73 -7.69
C PRO A 29 -6.61 10.28 -7.31
N THR A 30 -7.63 9.57 -6.82
CA THR A 30 -7.55 8.13 -6.58
C THR A 30 -7.27 7.40 -7.89
N GLN A 31 -6.15 6.70 -7.94
CA GLN A 31 -5.75 5.97 -9.15
C GLN A 31 -6.57 4.68 -9.29
N ALA A 32 -7.21 4.49 -10.44
CA ALA A 32 -7.98 3.28 -10.75
C ALA A 32 -7.08 2.03 -10.93
N LYS A 33 -5.82 2.24 -11.34
CA LYS A 33 -4.87 1.15 -11.60
C LYS A 33 -4.18 0.73 -10.31
N LYS A 34 -4.43 -0.51 -9.87
CA LYS A 34 -3.71 -1.14 -8.76
C LYS A 34 -2.22 -1.23 -9.07
N LYS A 35 -1.39 -0.91 -8.09
CA LYS A 35 0.07 -1.05 -8.18
C LYS A 35 0.54 -2.21 -7.33
N LYS A 36 1.51 -2.96 -7.84
CA LYS A 36 2.09 -4.11 -7.13
C LYS A 36 3.35 -3.68 -6.39
N VAL A 37 3.52 -4.24 -5.21
CA VAL A 37 4.65 -4.04 -4.31
C VAL A 37 4.93 -5.37 -3.60
N GLN A 38 6.15 -5.52 -3.11
CA GLN A 38 6.54 -6.63 -2.25
C GLN A 38 6.44 -6.15 -0.81
N LEU A 39 5.76 -6.92 0.03
CA LEU A 39 5.81 -6.72 1.47
C LEU A 39 7.15 -7.25 2.00
N ILE A 40 7.91 -6.40 2.69
CA ILE A 40 9.20 -6.78 3.26
C ILE A 40 9.03 -7.16 4.74
N GLU A 41 8.42 -6.27 5.51
CA GLU A 41 8.36 -6.38 6.97
C GLU A 41 7.11 -5.71 7.52
N PHE A 42 6.52 -6.29 8.56
CA PHE A 42 5.49 -5.62 9.37
C PHE A 42 6.15 -4.87 10.51
N LEU A 43 5.85 -3.58 10.64
CA LEU A 43 6.36 -2.71 11.72
C LEU A 43 5.45 -2.72 12.94
N THR A 44 4.14 -2.85 12.71
CA THR A 44 3.17 -3.03 13.79
C THR A 44 2.33 -4.27 13.54
N TYR A 45 1.83 -4.85 14.62
CA TYR A 45 0.91 -5.96 14.57
C TYR A 45 -0.42 -5.50 15.14
N GLN A 46 -1.49 -6.19 14.78
CA GLN A 46 -2.81 -5.93 15.33
C GLN A 46 -2.81 -6.28 16.82
N GLU A 47 -3.06 -5.29 17.67
CA GLU A 47 -3.27 -5.48 19.10
C GLU A 47 -4.78 -5.41 19.38
N GLY A 48 -5.43 -6.57 19.45
CA GLY A 48 -6.87 -6.69 19.77
C GLY A 48 -7.83 -6.70 18.58
N GLU A 49 -9.14 -6.63 18.85
CA GLU A 49 -10.20 -6.79 17.83
C GLU A 49 -10.59 -5.48 17.11
N GLU A 50 -10.26 -4.32 17.66
CA GLU A 50 -10.68 -3.02 17.11
C GLU A 50 -9.73 -2.50 16.01
N ASP A 51 -10.25 -1.55 15.22
CA ASP A 51 -9.72 -0.94 13.97
C ASP A 51 -8.22 -0.60 13.96
N SER A 52 -7.41 -1.66 13.92
CA SER A 52 -5.97 -1.57 14.03
C SER A 52 -5.37 -1.22 12.68
N ASN A 53 -4.70 -0.08 12.60
CA ASN A 53 -3.87 0.24 11.45
C ASN A 53 -2.57 -0.56 11.53
N ILE A 54 -2.23 -1.26 10.45
CA ILE A 54 -0.98 -2.03 10.37
C ILE A 54 0.03 -1.23 9.56
N TRP A 55 1.20 -0.98 10.14
CA TRP A 55 2.34 -0.39 9.46
C TRP A 55 3.26 -1.48 8.94
N ALA A 56 3.83 -1.25 7.76
CA ALA A 56 4.73 -2.18 7.11
C ALA A 56 5.73 -1.45 6.23
N ILE A 57 6.85 -2.11 5.93
CA ILE A 57 7.78 -1.72 4.88
C ILE A 57 7.44 -2.50 3.61
N ILE A 58 7.31 -1.78 2.50
CA ILE A 58 7.13 -2.36 1.17
C ILE A 58 8.27 -1.98 0.23
N SER A 59 8.46 -2.75 -0.83
CA SER A 59 9.40 -2.48 -1.93
C SER A 59 8.72 -2.53 -3.29
N ASP A 60 9.13 -1.64 -4.19
CA ASP A 60 8.79 -1.73 -5.62
C ASP A 60 9.91 -2.35 -6.48
N LYS A 61 10.86 -3.05 -5.84
CA LYS A 61 12.17 -3.55 -6.30
C LYS A 61 13.34 -2.58 -6.12
N THR A 62 13.13 -1.27 -6.25
CA THR A 62 14.22 -0.29 -6.19
C THR A 62 14.15 0.55 -4.93
N ASN A 63 12.93 0.98 -4.57
CA ASN A 63 12.67 1.86 -3.44
C ASN A 63 11.94 1.07 -2.35
N THR A 64 12.26 1.40 -1.11
CA THR A 64 11.54 0.91 0.06
C THR A 64 10.88 2.07 0.79
N ILE A 65 9.63 1.91 1.18
CA ILE A 65 8.88 2.95 1.90
C ILE A 65 8.01 2.33 3.00
N PRO A 66 7.79 3.04 4.11
CA PRO A 66 6.76 2.69 5.07
C PRO A 66 5.38 2.97 4.50
N VAL A 67 4.44 2.06 4.74
CA VAL A 67 3.03 2.21 4.40
C VAL A 67 2.14 1.82 5.57
N ARG A 68 0.94 2.39 5.58
CA ARG A 68 -0.11 2.06 6.53
C ARG A 68 -1.27 1.40 5.81
N PHE A 69 -1.60 0.18 6.21
CA PHE A 69 -2.85 -0.47 5.86
C PHE A 69 -3.96 0.07 6.75
N SER A 70 -5.01 0.64 6.14
CA SER A 70 -6.17 1.15 6.88
C SER A 70 -7.04 0.01 7.41
N ALA A 71 -7.78 0.28 8.48
CA ALA A 71 -8.78 -0.65 9.00
C ALA A 71 -9.79 -1.11 7.93
N THR A 72 -10.17 -0.23 7.00
CA THR A 72 -11.01 -0.58 5.84
C THR A 72 -10.34 -1.56 4.90
N ALA A 73 -9.06 -1.38 4.59
CA ALA A 73 -8.30 -2.31 3.74
C ALA A 73 -8.14 -3.68 4.39
N LEU A 74 -7.91 -3.72 5.71
CA LEU A 74 -7.84 -4.97 6.47
C LEU A 74 -9.18 -5.68 6.55
N SER A 75 -10.27 -4.93 6.73
CA SER A 75 -11.63 -5.48 6.69
C SER A 75 -11.96 -6.11 5.34
N GLU A 76 -11.62 -5.44 4.25
CA GLU A 76 -11.78 -5.97 2.89
C GLU A 76 -10.89 -7.21 2.64
N TYR A 77 -9.66 -7.22 3.15
CA TYR A 77 -8.78 -8.39 3.09
C TYR A 77 -9.40 -9.61 3.80
N ARG A 78 -9.90 -9.44 5.03
CA ARG A 78 -10.56 -10.51 5.80
C ARG A 78 -11.81 -11.04 5.07
N ARG A 79 -12.61 -10.16 4.46
CA ARG A 79 -13.76 -10.53 3.63
C ARG A 79 -13.36 -11.39 2.43
N HIS A 80 -12.27 -11.04 1.76
CA HIS A 80 -11.75 -11.83 0.63
C HIS A 80 -11.15 -13.17 1.06
N GLN A 81 -10.46 -13.24 2.21
CA GLN A 81 -9.90 -14.50 2.73
C GLN A 81 -10.99 -15.51 3.12
N ARG A 82 -12.11 -15.08 3.73
CA ARG A 82 -13.24 -15.96 4.09
C ARG A 82 -13.98 -16.56 2.90
N ARG A 83 -13.67 -16.11 1.68
CA ARG A 83 -14.38 -16.46 0.44
C ARG A 83 -13.65 -17.50 -0.41
N TRP A 84 -12.48 -17.96 0.03
CA TRP A 84 -11.76 -19.09 -0.57
C TRP A 84 -12.07 -20.37 0.23
N PRO A 85 -12.53 -21.47 -0.40
CA PRO A 85 -12.71 -22.78 0.25
C PRO A 85 -11.38 -23.45 0.59
#